data_AF-A0A6A3DEJ3-F1
#
_entry.id   AF-A0A6A3DEJ3-F1
#
_cell.length_a   1.000
_cell.length_b   1.000
_cell.length_c   1.000
_cell.angle_alpha   90.00
_cell.angle_beta   90.00
_cell.angle_gamma   90.00
#
_symmetry.space_group_name_H-M   'P 1'
#
loop_
_entity.id
_entity.type
_entity.pdbx_description
1 polymer ?
#
loop_
_entity_poly.entity_id
_entity_poly.type
_entity_poly.pdbx_seq_one_letter_code
_entity_poly.pdbx_strand_id
1 'polypeptide(L)'
;MPLINDLLEDLDKVLWYCSLDMASGFWVVTMTDRARAISAFITPFGLFEWNRMPFGLKNTPQIYQRMLDNALYGFTRIPRLEGDPVLKQPDPEASPDLIPSEPKDDGKKSVLGRRSYIDDIRITAESWDHLCNRVEGLLDVCDEWNLSISVVKSFWGKDQAEYLGHKVSNHGLEANPKDLSALTELPFPGSLRAMQSFLGSLNYYSKFIEDYAIYAAVLYELREVDFAAMSKPENRSRIPDLAVAVDDAMGGVDEPVEADLRWIRAHKSFAKLKEKVAATPILRHFQPELQPVVVVYANDWAISAALMQEHDAVFHPVMFASRTLKSNELNYGIVEKEVLALFVFWIWDITCWWDARSKCWPATRP
;
A
#
# COMPACT_ATOMS: atom_id res chain seq x y z
N MET A 1 -11.88 6.55 0.53
CA MET A 1 -10.62 6.38 -0.22
C MET A 1 -10.33 4.89 -0.25
N PRO A 2 -9.92 4.32 -1.39
CA PRO A 2 -9.52 2.91 -1.46
C PRO A 2 -8.33 2.62 -0.55
N LEU A 3 -8.17 1.37 -0.11
CA LEU A 3 -6.97 0.98 0.64
C LEU A 3 -5.78 0.92 -0.32
N ILE A 4 -4.59 1.23 0.19
CA ILE A 4 -3.33 1.23 -0.59
C ILE A 4 -3.08 -0.14 -1.24
N ASN A 5 -3.44 -1.23 -0.55
CA ASN A 5 -3.25 -2.58 -1.06
C ASN A 5 -4.17 -2.87 -2.26
N ASP A 6 -5.44 -2.45 -2.22
CA ASP A 6 -6.39 -2.61 -3.33
C ASP A 6 -5.93 -1.87 -4.60
N LEU A 7 -5.11 -0.81 -4.45
CA LEU A 7 -4.53 -0.07 -5.57
C LEU A 7 -3.31 -0.75 -6.20
N LEU A 8 -2.70 -1.72 -5.50
CA LEU A 8 -1.54 -2.48 -5.96
C LEU A 8 -1.94 -3.75 -6.72
N GLU A 9 -3.22 -4.13 -6.66
CA GLU A 9 -3.73 -5.30 -7.38
C GLU A 9 -3.78 -5.06 -8.90
N ASP A 10 -3.64 -6.14 -9.68
CA ASP A 10 -3.61 -6.20 -11.15
C ASP A 10 -2.35 -5.60 -11.84
N LEU A 11 -1.30 -5.19 -11.11
CA LEU A 11 -0.06 -4.64 -11.70
C LEU A 11 0.73 -5.70 -12.50
N ASP A 12 0.32 -6.94 -12.36
CA ASP A 12 0.93 -8.18 -12.81
C ASP A 12 1.06 -8.30 -14.33
N LYS A 13 0.18 -7.61 -15.05
CA LYS A 13 0.08 -7.66 -16.52
C LYS A 13 0.67 -6.43 -17.20
N VAL A 14 1.26 -5.52 -16.42
CA VAL A 14 1.64 -4.19 -16.90
C VAL A 14 3.12 -4.15 -17.25
N LEU A 15 3.39 -3.84 -18.52
CA LEU A 15 4.73 -3.67 -19.08
C LEU A 15 5.22 -2.23 -18.98
N TRP A 16 4.31 -1.26 -19.06
CA TRP A 16 4.64 0.16 -19.10
C TRP A 16 3.84 0.98 -18.09
N TYR A 17 4.55 1.91 -17.45
CA TYR A 17 4.05 2.78 -16.40
C TYR A 17 4.25 4.26 -16.76
N CYS A 18 3.20 5.06 -16.59
CA CYS A 18 3.29 6.50 -16.44
C CYS A 18 2.81 6.89 -15.03
N SER A 19 3.61 7.71 -14.34
CA SER A 19 3.24 8.38 -13.11
C SER A 19 3.11 9.85 -13.39
N LEU A 20 1.90 10.38 -13.32
CA LEU A 20 1.60 11.75 -13.69
C LEU A 20 1.18 12.52 -12.45
N ASP A 21 1.86 13.63 -12.21
CA ASP A 21 1.60 14.56 -11.10
C ASP A 21 0.78 15.73 -11.64
N MET A 22 -0.39 15.99 -11.07
CA MET A 22 -1.20 17.16 -11.44
C MET A 22 -0.54 18.45 -10.97
N ALA A 23 -0.23 19.36 -11.91
CA ALA A 23 0.31 20.68 -11.61
C ALA A 23 -0.79 21.68 -11.19
N SER A 24 -2.03 21.50 -11.67
CA SER A 24 -3.13 22.43 -11.41
C SER A 24 -3.49 22.54 -9.92
N GLY A 25 -3.22 21.50 -9.13
CA GLY A 25 -3.64 21.39 -7.74
C GLY A 25 -5.10 21.82 -7.53
N PHE A 26 -5.40 22.38 -6.37
CA PHE A 26 -6.77 22.80 -6.03
C PHE A 26 -7.24 24.07 -6.77
N TRP A 27 -6.33 24.82 -7.40
CA TRP A 27 -6.61 26.10 -8.03
C TRP A 27 -7.53 26.01 -9.26
N VAL A 28 -7.67 24.81 -9.82
CA VAL A 28 -8.64 24.56 -10.89
C VAL A 28 -10.08 24.74 -10.42
N VAL A 29 -10.37 24.49 -9.14
CA VAL A 29 -11.73 24.57 -8.60
C VAL A 29 -12.11 26.03 -8.31
N THR A 30 -13.19 26.51 -8.91
CA THR A 30 -13.77 27.83 -8.61
C THR A 30 -14.49 27.82 -7.26
N MET A 31 -14.36 28.91 -6.51
CA MET A 31 -15.09 29.11 -5.27
C MET A 31 -16.47 29.68 -5.57
N THR A 32 -17.50 29.21 -4.86
CA THR A 32 -18.83 29.85 -4.88
C THR A 32 -18.77 31.20 -4.18
N ASP A 33 -19.69 32.13 -4.49
CA ASP A 33 -19.67 33.48 -3.90
C ASP A 33 -19.71 33.45 -2.37
N ARG A 34 -20.50 32.53 -1.80
CA ARG A 34 -20.52 32.28 -0.35
C ARG A 34 -19.15 31.84 0.16
N ALA A 35 -18.48 30.92 -0.52
CA ALA A 35 -17.18 30.40 -0.09
C ALA A 35 -16.06 31.44 -0.25
N ARG A 36 -16.13 32.28 -1.28
CA ARG A 36 -15.22 33.42 -1.49
C ARG A 36 -15.25 34.38 -0.29
N ALA A 37 -16.45 34.81 0.11
CA ALA A 37 -16.63 35.72 1.23
C ALA A 37 -16.10 35.16 2.56
N ILE A 38 -16.22 33.84 2.77
CA ILE A 38 -15.71 33.16 3.98
C ILE A 38 -14.19 33.00 3.93
N SER A 39 -13.60 32.89 2.74
CA SER A 39 -12.17 32.70 2.53
C SER A 39 -11.33 33.97 2.64
N ALA A 40 -11.95 35.11 2.97
CA ALA A 40 -11.26 36.40 3.03
C ALA A 40 -10.13 36.41 4.08
N PHE A 41 -9.01 37.05 3.74
CA PHE A 41 -7.84 37.18 4.59
C PHE A 41 -7.27 38.59 4.52
N ILE A 42 -6.62 39.00 5.62
CA ILE A 42 -6.05 40.34 5.77
C ILE A 42 -4.54 40.28 5.55
N THR A 43 -4.05 41.21 4.74
CA THR A 43 -2.62 41.51 4.60
C THR A 43 -2.38 42.97 5.02
N PRO A 44 -1.12 43.40 5.25
CA PRO A 44 -0.81 44.81 5.46
C PRO A 44 -1.27 45.75 4.33
N PHE A 45 -1.57 45.20 3.15
CA PHE A 45 -2.00 45.94 1.96
C PHE A 45 -3.52 45.93 1.74
N GLY A 46 -4.29 45.24 2.58
CA GLY A 46 -5.75 45.22 2.50
C GLY A 46 -6.38 43.85 2.72
N LEU A 47 -7.70 43.80 2.54
CA LEU A 47 -8.52 42.59 2.60
C LEU A 47 -8.62 41.97 1.20
N PHE A 48 -8.28 40.69 1.12
CA PHE A 48 -8.32 39.91 -0.12
C PHE A 48 -9.18 38.65 0.08
N GLU A 49 -9.73 38.12 -1.00
CA GLU A 49 -10.50 36.88 -1.00
C GLU A 49 -10.01 35.94 -2.10
N TRP A 50 -10.26 34.63 -1.93
CA TRP A 50 -9.83 33.62 -2.88
C TRP A 50 -10.90 33.35 -3.93
N ASN A 51 -10.60 33.60 -5.21
CA ASN A 51 -11.49 33.25 -6.32
C ASN A 51 -11.46 31.75 -6.67
N ARG A 52 -10.38 31.07 -6.30
CA ARG A 52 -10.10 29.65 -6.54
C ARG A 52 -9.79 28.97 -5.22
N MET A 53 -10.01 27.67 -5.15
CA MET A 53 -9.87 26.92 -3.91
C MET A 53 -8.44 26.98 -3.36
N PRO A 54 -8.22 27.58 -2.17
CA PRO A 54 -6.89 27.67 -1.57
C PRO A 54 -6.51 26.36 -0.86
N PHE A 55 -5.20 26.21 -0.63
CA PHE A 55 -4.69 25.19 0.28
C PHE A 55 -5.11 25.47 1.72
N GLY A 56 -5.31 24.41 2.52
CA GLY A 56 -5.57 24.50 3.95
C GLY A 56 -7.04 24.39 4.37
N LEU A 57 -8.00 24.41 3.44
CA LEU A 57 -9.39 24.09 3.78
C LEU A 57 -9.56 22.57 3.96
N LYS A 58 -10.30 22.18 5.01
CA LYS A 58 -10.45 20.77 5.43
C LYS A 58 -11.04 19.85 4.34
N ASN A 59 -11.92 20.38 3.50
CA ASN A 59 -12.67 19.59 2.51
C ASN A 59 -12.06 19.62 1.10
N THR A 60 -10.98 20.38 0.92
CA THR A 60 -10.35 20.60 -0.38
C THR A 60 -9.93 19.30 -1.08
N PRO A 61 -9.23 18.35 -0.41
CA PRO A 61 -8.83 17.09 -1.04
C PRO A 61 -10.02 16.26 -1.54
N GLN A 62 -11.12 16.24 -0.79
CA GLN A 62 -12.31 15.45 -1.14
C GLN A 62 -13.06 16.05 -2.33
N ILE A 63 -13.19 17.38 -2.39
CA ILE A 63 -13.84 18.06 -3.52
C ILE A 63 -13.01 17.86 -4.79
N TYR A 64 -11.69 17.99 -4.68
CA TYR A 64 -10.79 17.81 -5.80
C TYR A 64 -10.74 16.35 -6.29
N GLN A 65 -10.69 15.36 -5.38
CA GLN A 65 -10.81 13.94 -5.75
C GLN A 65 -12.10 13.68 -6.53
N ARG A 66 -13.25 14.21 -6.08
CA ARG A 66 -14.52 14.05 -6.79
C ARG A 66 -14.46 14.65 -8.19
N MET A 67 -13.86 15.83 -8.34
CA MET A 67 -13.68 16.45 -9.66
C MET A 67 -12.81 15.58 -10.58
N LEU A 68 -11.69 15.04 -10.09
CA LEU A 68 -10.85 14.14 -10.87
C LEU A 68 -11.56 12.83 -11.21
N ASP A 69 -12.29 12.26 -10.25
CA ASP A 69 -13.10 11.06 -10.46
C ASP A 69 -14.14 11.31 -11.58
N ASN A 70 -14.71 12.52 -11.59
CA ASN A 70 -15.68 12.95 -12.58
C ASN A 70 -15.07 13.11 -13.98
N ALA A 71 -13.89 13.76 -14.06
CA ALA A 71 -13.21 14.01 -15.32
C ALA A 71 -12.69 12.72 -15.97
N LEU A 72 -12.04 11.86 -15.17
CA LEU A 72 -11.30 10.70 -15.67
C LEU A 72 -12.17 9.45 -15.84
N TYR A 73 -13.21 9.31 -15.03
CA TYR A 73 -14.07 8.11 -15.00
C TYR A 73 -15.51 8.41 -15.43
N GLY A 74 -15.84 9.67 -15.74
CA GLY A 74 -17.11 10.05 -16.37
C GLY A 74 -18.30 10.21 -15.43
N PHE A 75 -18.08 10.27 -14.11
CA PHE A 75 -19.18 10.56 -13.19
C PHE A 75 -19.48 12.07 -13.24
N THR A 76 -20.57 12.57 -13.83
CA THR A 76 -21.01 14.00 -13.73
C THR A 76 -20.05 15.11 -14.21
N ARG A 77 -20.41 15.74 -15.35
CA ARG A 77 -19.77 16.94 -15.92
C ARG A 77 -19.98 18.20 -15.04
N ILE A 78 -18.93 18.98 -14.78
CA ILE A 78 -19.03 20.36 -14.26
C ILE A 78 -19.48 21.28 -15.42
N PRO A 79 -20.61 21.99 -15.32
CA PRO A 79 -21.01 22.94 -16.35
C PRO A 79 -20.00 24.09 -16.46
N ARG A 80 -19.74 24.54 -17.69
CA ARG A 80 -18.98 25.77 -17.94
C ARG A 80 -19.73 26.95 -17.29
N LEU A 81 -19.01 27.81 -16.57
CA LEU A 81 -19.56 29.10 -16.12
C LEU A 81 -20.02 29.89 -17.36
N GLU A 82 -21.30 30.25 -17.41
CA GLU A 82 -21.89 30.98 -18.54
C GLU A 82 -21.26 32.37 -18.73
N GLY A 83 -20.59 32.51 -19.88
CA GLY A 83 -20.37 33.75 -20.63
C GLY A 83 -20.60 33.55 -22.13
N ASP A 84 -21.24 32.44 -22.53
CA ASP A 84 -21.61 32.09 -23.90
C ASP A 84 -23.16 32.08 -24.00
N PRO A 85 -23.77 32.58 -25.09
CA PRO A 85 -25.18 32.95 -25.07
C PRO A 85 -26.16 31.77 -25.27
N VAL A 86 -27.08 31.65 -24.29
CA VAL A 86 -28.54 31.41 -24.42
C VAL A 86 -29.04 29.95 -24.57
N LEU A 87 -29.63 29.39 -23.48
CA LEU A 87 -31.08 29.06 -23.35
C LEU A 87 -31.47 28.41 -21.99
N LYS A 88 -32.20 29.20 -21.17
CA LYS A 88 -33.26 28.88 -20.17
C LYS A 88 -33.00 27.93 -18.98
N GLN A 89 -33.03 28.53 -17.78
CA GLN A 89 -33.06 27.93 -16.43
C GLN A 89 -34.35 27.17 -16.08
N PRO A 90 -34.29 26.24 -15.11
CA PRO A 90 -35.29 26.10 -14.05
C PRO A 90 -34.74 26.52 -12.66
N ASP A 91 -35.67 26.80 -11.75
CA ASP A 91 -35.57 27.63 -10.53
C ASP A 91 -34.55 27.24 -9.42
N PRO A 92 -34.11 28.20 -8.57
CA PRO A 92 -32.96 28.06 -7.67
C PRO A 92 -33.27 27.62 -6.22
N GLU A 93 -34.50 27.25 -5.86
CA GLU A 93 -34.87 27.07 -4.43
C GLU A 93 -34.86 25.62 -3.89
N ALA A 94 -34.42 24.61 -4.65
CA ALA A 94 -34.68 23.20 -4.26
C ALA A 94 -33.47 22.29 -3.96
N SER A 95 -32.21 22.73 -3.98
CA SER A 95 -31.11 21.83 -3.58
C SER A 95 -29.87 22.54 -3.00
N PRO A 96 -29.51 22.31 -1.73
CA PRO A 96 -28.30 22.86 -1.11
C PRO A 96 -27.05 21.99 -1.37
N ASP A 97 -27.16 20.95 -2.19
CA ASP A 97 -26.06 20.03 -2.45
C ASP A 97 -25.17 20.53 -3.58
N LEU A 98 -23.87 20.62 -3.29
CA LEU A 98 -22.76 21.07 -4.14
C LEU A 98 -22.53 20.23 -5.41
N ILE A 99 -23.50 19.41 -5.85
CA ILE A 99 -23.42 18.61 -7.07
C ILE A 99 -24.84 18.47 -7.63
N PRO A 100 -25.14 19.02 -8.82
CA PRO A 100 -26.39 18.76 -9.52
C PRO A 100 -26.52 17.26 -9.80
N SER A 101 -27.56 16.67 -9.26
CA SER A 101 -27.93 15.28 -9.39
C SER A 101 -28.47 14.99 -10.78
N GLU A 102 -27.66 14.39 -11.65
CA GLU A 102 -28.08 13.35 -12.59
C GLU A 102 -26.85 12.68 -13.23
N PRO A 103 -26.67 11.35 -13.09
CA PRO A 103 -25.61 10.63 -13.77
C PRO A 103 -25.95 10.53 -15.26
N LYS A 104 -25.16 11.16 -16.12
CA LYS A 104 -25.06 10.75 -17.52
C LYS A 104 -24.11 9.56 -17.55
N ASP A 105 -24.65 8.38 -17.78
CA ASP A 105 -23.87 7.22 -18.21
C ASP A 105 -23.80 7.28 -19.74
N ASP A 106 -22.77 7.93 -20.27
CA ASP A 106 -22.54 8.07 -21.71
C ASP A 106 -22.15 6.73 -22.37
N GLY A 107 -22.04 5.64 -21.60
CA GLY A 107 -21.43 4.39 -22.06
C GLY A 107 -19.95 4.54 -22.45
N LYS A 108 -19.32 5.69 -22.17
CA LYS A 108 -17.89 5.91 -22.40
C LYS A 108 -17.10 5.08 -21.39
N LYS A 109 -16.26 4.19 -21.93
CA LYS A 109 -15.32 3.41 -21.12
C LYS A 109 -14.38 4.38 -20.40
N SER A 110 -14.18 4.19 -19.09
CA SER A 110 -13.28 5.00 -18.29
C SER A 110 -11.91 5.17 -18.97
N VAL A 111 -11.39 6.40 -19.01
CA VAL A 111 -10.08 6.71 -19.63
C VAL A 111 -8.97 5.93 -18.93
N LEU A 112 -9.13 5.77 -17.62
CA LEU A 112 -8.24 4.98 -16.79
C LEU A 112 -9.02 3.77 -16.27
N GLY A 113 -8.56 2.56 -16.56
CA GLY A 113 -9.18 1.33 -16.01
C GLY A 113 -9.05 1.17 -14.49
N ARG A 114 -8.45 2.14 -13.78
CA ARG A 114 -8.10 2.12 -12.35
C ARG A 114 -8.29 3.48 -11.73
N ARG A 115 -8.76 3.56 -10.47
CA ARG A 115 -8.92 4.83 -9.73
C ARG A 115 -7.58 5.49 -9.39
N SER A 116 -7.54 6.81 -9.46
CA SER A 116 -6.39 7.65 -9.07
C SER A 116 -6.50 8.08 -7.61
N TYR A 117 -5.36 8.36 -6.98
CA TYR A 117 -5.32 8.91 -5.62
C TYR A 117 -4.87 10.37 -5.69
N ILE A 118 -5.83 11.28 -5.53
CA ILE A 118 -5.64 12.74 -5.55
C ILE A 118 -4.82 13.14 -6.79
N ASP A 119 -3.63 13.71 -6.62
CA ASP A 119 -2.82 14.27 -7.71
C ASP A 119 -1.97 13.22 -8.44
N ASP A 120 -1.86 12.00 -7.91
CA ASP A 120 -1.06 10.92 -8.49
C ASP A 120 -1.90 10.05 -9.44
N ILE A 121 -1.86 10.41 -10.72
CA ILE A 121 -2.48 9.64 -11.79
C ILE A 121 -1.50 8.60 -12.29
N ARG A 122 -1.90 7.32 -12.22
CA ARG A 122 -1.11 6.20 -12.74
C ARG A 122 -1.76 5.62 -13.98
N ILE A 123 -0.99 5.58 -15.06
CA ILE A 123 -1.37 4.88 -16.29
C ILE A 123 -0.48 3.67 -16.44
N THR A 124 -1.12 2.55 -16.71
CA THR A 124 -0.48 1.25 -16.87
C THR A 124 -0.97 0.63 -18.17
N ALA A 125 -0.09 0.03 -18.95
CA ALA A 125 -0.48 -0.70 -20.16
C ALA A 125 0.39 -1.93 -20.41
N GLU A 126 -0.19 -2.90 -21.11
CA GLU A 126 0.47 -4.14 -21.56
C GLU A 126 1.30 -3.91 -22.84
N SER A 127 1.04 -2.83 -23.59
CA SER A 127 1.80 -2.48 -24.79
C SER A 127 2.07 -0.98 -24.84
N TRP A 128 3.13 -0.61 -25.56
CA TRP A 128 3.49 0.79 -25.77
C TRP A 128 2.36 1.56 -26.46
N ASP A 129 1.78 1.00 -27.51
CA ASP A 129 0.68 1.63 -28.25
C ASP A 129 -0.55 1.85 -27.37
N HIS A 130 -0.87 0.88 -26.51
CA HIS A 130 -1.97 1.03 -25.56
C HIS A 130 -1.68 2.07 -24.49
N LEU A 131 -0.41 2.22 -24.08
CA LEU A 131 0.00 3.30 -23.18
C LEU A 131 -0.21 4.66 -23.84
N CYS A 132 0.28 4.85 -25.06
CA CYS A 132 0.14 6.08 -25.83
C CYS A 132 -1.34 6.46 -26.00
N ASN A 133 -2.18 5.51 -26.42
CA ASN A 133 -3.62 5.75 -26.57
C ASN A 133 -4.30 6.20 -25.25
N ARG A 134 -3.89 5.63 -24.10
CA ARG A 134 -4.42 6.04 -22.79
C ARG A 134 -3.92 7.41 -22.36
N VAL A 135 -2.65 7.71 -22.63
CA VAL A 135 -2.05 9.02 -22.36
C VAL A 135 -2.74 10.09 -23.20
N GLU A 136 -2.96 9.84 -24.50
CA GLU A 136 -3.67 10.75 -25.40
C GLU A 136 -5.09 11.04 -24.89
N GLY A 137 -5.86 9.99 -24.57
CA GLY A 137 -7.20 10.18 -23.99
C GLY A 137 -7.20 10.91 -22.65
N LEU A 138 -6.14 10.77 -21.83
CA LEU A 138 -5.98 11.55 -20.62
C LEU A 138 -5.72 13.03 -20.94
N LEU A 139 -4.82 13.31 -21.90
CA LEU A 139 -4.50 14.68 -22.29
C LEU A 139 -5.73 15.40 -22.86
N ASP A 140 -6.55 14.71 -23.66
CA ASP A 140 -7.82 15.24 -24.16
C ASP A 140 -8.76 15.63 -23.00
N VAL A 141 -8.89 14.77 -21.99
CA VAL A 141 -9.69 15.09 -20.79
C VAL A 141 -9.07 16.24 -20.00
N CYS A 142 -7.75 16.29 -19.87
CA CYS A 142 -7.08 17.39 -19.20
C CYS A 142 -7.36 18.73 -19.89
N ASP A 143 -7.33 18.77 -21.22
CA ASP A 143 -7.67 19.95 -22.01
C ASP A 143 -9.15 20.32 -21.86
N GLU A 144 -10.07 19.35 -21.88
CA GLU A 144 -11.50 19.58 -21.68
C GLU A 144 -11.83 20.17 -20.29
N TRP A 145 -11.10 19.73 -19.27
CA TRP A 145 -11.33 20.08 -17.87
C TRP A 145 -10.36 21.15 -17.33
N ASN A 146 -9.49 21.71 -18.18
CA ASN A 146 -8.43 22.65 -17.81
C ASN A 146 -7.50 22.13 -16.70
N LEU A 147 -7.23 20.83 -16.69
CA LEU A 147 -6.24 20.20 -15.83
C LEU A 147 -4.87 20.31 -16.49
N SER A 148 -3.84 20.49 -15.67
CA SER A 148 -2.46 20.57 -16.13
C SER A 148 -1.62 19.53 -15.40
N ILE A 149 -0.71 18.92 -16.14
CA ILE A 149 0.19 17.87 -15.67
C ILE A 149 1.60 18.45 -15.55
N SER A 150 2.27 18.19 -14.44
CA SER A 150 3.66 18.61 -14.25
C SER A 150 4.59 17.69 -15.03
N VAL A 151 5.12 18.16 -16.16
CA VAL A 151 6.07 17.36 -16.96
C VAL A 151 7.31 16.97 -16.16
N VAL A 152 7.82 17.88 -15.32
CA VAL A 152 9.07 17.70 -14.56
C VAL A 152 8.93 16.69 -13.43
N LYS A 153 7.76 16.66 -12.77
CA LYS A 153 7.48 15.72 -11.67
C LYS A 153 6.89 14.40 -12.16
N SER A 154 6.43 14.36 -13.40
CA SER A 154 5.86 13.16 -14.02
C SER A 154 6.94 12.26 -14.62
N PHE A 155 6.68 10.96 -14.57
CA PHE A 155 7.45 9.94 -15.24
C PHE A 155 6.62 9.30 -16.34
N TRP A 156 7.21 9.18 -17.52
CA TRP A 156 6.51 8.76 -18.73
C TRP A 156 7.16 7.51 -19.29
N GLY A 157 6.36 6.48 -19.61
CA GLY A 157 6.82 5.32 -20.36
C GLY A 157 7.96 4.54 -19.70
N LYS A 158 7.91 4.35 -18.39
CA LYS A 158 8.92 3.55 -17.67
C LYS A 158 8.51 2.07 -17.61
N ASP A 159 9.50 1.21 -17.62
CA ASP A 159 9.40 -0.23 -17.31
C ASP A 159 9.28 -0.50 -15.79
N GLN A 160 9.75 0.45 -14.98
CA GLN A 160 9.68 0.42 -13.51
C GLN A 160 9.22 1.77 -12.94
N ALA A 161 8.31 1.74 -11.96
CA ALA A 161 7.78 2.94 -11.32
C ALA A 161 7.69 2.79 -9.79
N GLU A 162 8.06 3.83 -9.05
CA GLU A 162 7.82 3.91 -7.61
C GLU A 162 6.35 4.26 -7.37
N TYR A 163 5.57 3.48 -6.63
CA TYR A 163 4.16 3.73 -6.32
C TYR A 163 3.86 3.46 -4.84
N LEU A 164 3.30 4.48 -4.16
CA LEU A 164 2.91 4.45 -2.75
C LEU A 164 4.01 4.04 -1.75
N GLY A 165 5.30 4.02 -2.14
CA GLY A 165 6.40 3.52 -1.31
C GLY A 165 6.87 2.10 -1.67
N HIS A 166 6.43 1.59 -2.81
CA HIS A 166 6.91 0.36 -3.44
C HIS A 166 7.51 0.66 -4.81
N LYS A 167 8.37 -0.22 -5.32
CA LYS A 167 8.80 -0.21 -6.72
C LYS A 167 8.04 -1.30 -7.45
N VAL A 168 7.38 -0.94 -8.54
CA VAL A 168 6.61 -1.85 -9.38
C VAL A 168 7.34 -1.97 -10.71
N SER A 169 7.57 -3.19 -11.17
CA SER A 169 8.14 -3.48 -12.48
C SER A 169 7.34 -4.58 -13.17
N ASN A 170 7.65 -4.84 -14.44
CA ASN A 170 7.19 -6.04 -15.14
C ASN A 170 7.70 -7.35 -14.47
N HIS A 171 8.78 -7.28 -13.69
CA HIS A 171 9.31 -8.43 -12.97
C HIS A 171 8.61 -8.67 -11.63
N GLY A 172 7.86 -7.72 -11.09
CA GLY A 172 7.23 -7.87 -9.80
C GLY A 172 7.20 -6.60 -8.96
N LEU A 173 6.80 -6.78 -7.70
CA LEU A 173 6.69 -5.76 -6.68
C LEU A 173 7.88 -5.82 -5.70
N GLU A 174 8.44 -4.66 -5.40
CA GLU A 174 9.57 -4.47 -4.50
C GLU A 174 9.23 -3.44 -3.42
N ALA A 175 9.78 -3.63 -2.22
CA ALA A 175 9.78 -2.58 -1.20
C ALA A 175 10.78 -1.46 -1.57
N ASN A 176 10.49 -0.21 -1.18
CA ASN A 176 11.41 0.89 -1.47
C ASN A 176 12.69 0.79 -0.63
N PRO A 177 13.88 0.65 -1.25
CA PRO A 177 15.14 0.46 -0.52
C PRO A 177 15.53 1.64 0.37
N LYS A 178 15.06 2.86 0.07
CA LYS A 178 15.36 4.06 0.87
C LYS A 178 14.77 4.00 2.28
N ASP A 179 13.63 3.34 2.42
CA ASP A 179 12.94 3.21 3.71
C ASP A 179 13.44 1.99 4.49
N LEU A 180 13.88 0.95 3.77
CA LEU A 180 14.42 -0.27 4.37
C LEU A 180 15.79 -0.06 5.03
N SER A 181 16.66 0.79 4.46
CA SER A 181 17.99 1.06 5.04
C SER A 181 17.89 1.68 6.43
N ALA A 182 16.92 2.57 6.64
CA ALA A 182 16.66 3.15 7.95
C ALA A 182 16.25 2.09 8.98
N LEU A 183 15.55 1.03 8.58
CA LEU A 183 15.10 -0.05 9.45
C LEU A 183 16.19 -1.08 9.76
N THR A 184 17.09 -1.34 8.81
CA THR A 184 18.19 -2.30 8.96
C THR A 184 19.35 -1.76 9.81
N GLU A 185 19.43 -0.45 10.02
CA GLU A 185 20.45 0.15 10.90
C GLU A 185 19.99 0.31 12.36
N LEU A 186 18.70 0.11 12.66
CA LEU A 186 18.17 0.35 14.01
C LEU A 186 18.78 -0.60 15.06
N PRO A 187 19.23 -0.07 16.22
CA PRO A 187 19.65 -0.91 17.33
C PRO A 187 18.44 -1.62 17.97
N PHE A 188 18.71 -2.64 18.77
CA PHE A 188 17.65 -3.33 19.52
C PHE A 188 16.87 -2.33 20.40
N PRO A 189 15.53 -2.28 20.32
CA PRO A 189 14.73 -1.33 21.09
C PRO A 189 14.93 -1.47 22.60
N GLY A 190 15.21 -0.37 23.30
CA GLY A 190 15.44 -0.38 24.76
C GLY A 190 14.18 -0.30 25.61
N SER A 191 12.99 -0.21 25.00
CA SER A 191 11.70 -0.12 25.71
C SER A 191 10.58 -0.79 24.92
N LEU A 192 9.50 -1.16 25.60
CA LEU A 192 8.32 -1.74 24.97
C LEU A 192 7.72 -0.80 23.91
N ARG A 193 7.63 0.50 24.21
CA ARG A 193 7.12 1.51 23.28
C ARG A 193 7.97 1.60 22.00
N ALA A 194 9.29 1.56 22.15
CA ALA A 194 10.20 1.56 21.00
C ALA A 194 10.06 0.25 20.18
N MET A 195 9.88 -0.90 20.84
CA MET A 195 9.64 -2.18 20.18
C MET A 195 8.32 -2.17 19.38
N GLN A 196 7.24 -1.66 19.97
CA GLN A 196 5.95 -1.51 19.30
C GLN A 196 6.03 -0.54 18.12
N SER A 197 6.78 0.56 18.26
CA SER A 197 7.01 1.49 17.15
C SER A 197 7.75 0.82 15.99
N PHE A 198 8.77 0.00 16.28
CA PHE A 198 9.51 -0.77 15.28
C PHE A 198 8.59 -1.77 14.56
N LEU A 199 7.85 -2.61 15.30
CA LEU A 199 6.90 -3.57 14.71
C LEU A 199 5.80 -2.87 13.90
N GLY A 200 5.31 -1.73 14.38
CA GLY A 200 4.33 -0.90 13.64
C GLY A 200 4.88 -0.39 12.32
N SER A 201 6.15 0.03 12.27
CA SER A 201 6.81 0.46 11.03
C SER A 201 7.00 -0.69 10.04
N LEU A 202 7.21 -1.92 10.52
CA LEU A 202 7.36 -3.11 9.67
C LEU A 202 6.05 -3.62 9.10
N ASN A 203 4.91 -3.29 9.71
CA ASN A 203 3.61 -3.79 9.26
C ASN A 203 3.33 -3.44 7.78
N TYR A 204 3.80 -2.28 7.33
CA TYR A 204 3.73 -1.85 5.93
C TYR A 204 4.52 -2.77 4.97
N TYR A 205 5.65 -3.31 5.43
CA TYR A 205 6.53 -4.19 4.65
C TYR A 205 6.29 -5.68 4.90
N SER A 206 5.39 -6.04 5.81
CA SER A 206 5.12 -7.42 6.23
C SER A 206 4.88 -8.39 5.05
N LYS A 207 4.25 -7.91 3.97
CA LYS A 207 4.01 -8.70 2.75
C LYS A 207 5.28 -9.11 1.98
N PHE A 208 6.40 -8.42 2.17
CA PHE A 208 7.70 -8.73 1.56
C PHE A 208 8.61 -9.54 2.48
N ILE A 209 8.21 -9.72 3.73
CA ILE A 209 9.03 -10.36 4.76
C ILE A 209 8.51 -11.79 4.95
N GLU A 210 9.27 -12.75 4.44
CA GLU A 210 9.05 -14.17 4.69
C GLU A 210 9.02 -14.44 6.21
N ASP A 211 8.03 -15.21 6.66
CA ASP A 211 7.86 -15.60 8.06
C ASP A 211 7.74 -14.44 9.06
N TYR A 212 7.27 -13.26 8.62
CA TYR A 212 7.14 -12.08 9.46
C TYR A 212 6.47 -12.37 10.82
N ALA A 213 5.30 -13.03 10.81
CA ALA A 213 4.55 -13.30 12.03
C ALA A 213 5.28 -14.26 12.99
N ILE A 214 6.14 -15.15 12.47
CA ILE A 214 6.92 -16.09 13.28
C ILE A 214 7.90 -15.33 14.17
N TYR A 215 8.67 -14.41 13.58
CA TYR A 215 9.65 -13.61 14.31
C TYR A 215 8.97 -12.50 15.13
N ALA A 216 7.93 -11.87 14.58
CA ALA A 216 7.19 -10.82 15.26
C ALA A 216 6.46 -11.33 16.51
N ALA A 217 5.94 -12.57 16.50
CA ALA A 217 5.30 -13.18 17.68
C ALA A 217 6.22 -13.19 18.90
N VAL A 218 7.49 -13.57 18.72
CA VAL A 218 8.49 -13.57 19.80
C VAL A 218 8.69 -12.17 20.38
N LEU A 219 8.64 -11.13 19.54
CA LEU A 219 8.80 -9.75 19.96
C LEU A 219 7.51 -9.19 20.61
N TYR A 220 6.34 -9.66 20.20
CA TYR A 220 5.05 -9.31 20.82
C TYR A 220 4.90 -9.89 22.24
N GLU A 221 5.59 -10.97 22.58
CA GLU A 221 5.57 -11.54 23.94
C GLU A 221 6.26 -10.68 25.00
N LEU A 222 7.08 -9.71 24.58
CA LEU A 222 7.84 -8.85 25.48
C LEU A 222 6.90 -7.88 26.20
N ARG A 223 7.05 -7.81 27.53
CA ARG A 223 6.29 -6.92 28.43
C ARG A 223 7.22 -5.90 29.08
N GLU A 224 6.66 -4.85 29.67
CA GLU A 224 7.45 -3.82 30.36
C GLU A 224 8.37 -4.40 31.45
N VAL A 225 7.88 -5.43 32.16
CA VAL A 225 8.67 -6.16 33.18
C VAL A 225 9.91 -6.81 32.60
N ASP A 226 9.83 -7.29 31.35
CA ASP A 226 10.96 -7.92 30.68
C ASP A 226 12.02 -6.83 30.38
N PHE A 227 11.61 -5.66 29.87
CA PHE A 227 12.53 -4.56 29.58
C PHE A 227 13.18 -3.99 30.85
N ALA A 228 12.43 -3.95 31.95
CA ALA A 228 12.97 -3.60 33.26
C ALA A 228 14.04 -4.61 33.72
N ALA A 229 13.84 -5.91 33.48
CA ALA A 229 14.82 -6.94 33.80
C ALA A 229 16.12 -6.82 32.98
N MET A 230 16.06 -6.39 31.72
CA MET A 230 17.25 -6.13 30.90
C MET A 230 18.06 -4.91 31.31
N SER A 231 17.40 -3.90 31.86
CA SER A 231 18.09 -2.66 32.27
C SER A 231 19.10 -2.89 33.40
N LYS A 232 19.06 -4.07 34.04
CA LYS A 232 20.03 -4.50 35.05
C LYS A 232 21.41 -4.74 34.42
N PRO A 233 22.50 -4.23 35.04
CA PRO A 233 23.84 -4.27 34.47
C PRO A 233 24.38 -5.70 34.25
N GLU A 234 23.96 -6.68 35.06
CA GLU A 234 24.39 -8.09 34.97
C GLU A 234 23.94 -8.79 33.67
N ASN A 235 22.77 -8.40 33.14
CA ASN A 235 22.19 -9.01 31.93
C ASN A 235 22.64 -8.27 30.65
N ARG A 236 22.87 -6.96 30.75
CA ARG A 236 23.22 -6.10 29.61
C ARG A 236 24.56 -6.46 28.94
N SER A 237 25.50 -7.03 29.69
CA SER A 237 26.81 -7.47 29.18
C SER A 237 26.83 -8.90 28.65
N ARG A 238 25.81 -9.73 28.94
CA ARG A 238 25.77 -11.15 28.56
C ARG A 238 25.01 -11.42 27.27
N ILE A 239 23.93 -10.68 27.03
CA ILE A 239 22.96 -10.97 25.96
C ILE A 239 23.52 -10.74 24.54
N PRO A 240 24.31 -9.69 24.24
CA PRO A 240 24.88 -9.51 22.90
C PRO A 240 25.87 -10.63 22.53
N ASP A 241 26.72 -11.03 23.48
CA ASP A 241 27.76 -12.06 23.27
C ASP A 241 27.15 -13.47 23.16
N LEU A 242 26.10 -13.77 23.93
CA LEU A 242 25.34 -15.04 23.83
C LEU A 242 24.48 -15.12 22.56
N ALA A 243 23.98 -14.01 22.02
CA ALA A 243 23.22 -14.04 20.77
C ALA A 243 24.10 -14.36 19.55
N VAL A 244 25.40 -14.03 19.61
CA VAL A 244 26.40 -14.35 18.57
C VAL A 244 26.98 -15.76 18.75
N ALA A 245 27.10 -16.26 19.98
CA ALA A 245 27.76 -17.54 20.28
C ALA A 245 26.94 -18.81 19.98
N VAL A 246 25.62 -18.71 19.73
CA VAL A 246 24.74 -19.90 19.59
C VAL A 246 24.70 -20.46 18.15
N ASP A 247 25.50 -19.92 17.23
CA ASP A 247 25.69 -20.52 15.89
C ASP A 247 26.67 -21.70 15.88
N ASP A 248 27.48 -21.90 16.93
CA ASP A 248 28.40 -23.04 17.04
C ASP A 248 28.18 -23.82 18.35
N ALA A 249 27.69 -25.06 18.18
CA ALA A 249 27.67 -26.15 19.14
C ALA A 249 26.87 -25.99 20.45
N MET A 250 25.88 -26.87 20.61
CA MET A 250 25.44 -27.37 21.92
C MET A 250 26.64 -28.00 22.64
N GLY A 251 27.28 -27.22 23.51
CA GLY A 251 28.53 -27.62 24.15
C GLY A 251 28.84 -26.80 25.40
N GLY A 252 28.01 -26.94 26.43
CA GLY A 252 28.39 -26.72 27.83
C GLY A 252 28.47 -25.27 28.31
N VAL A 253 27.33 -24.71 28.72
CA VAL A 253 27.24 -23.67 29.76
C VAL A 253 25.95 -23.93 30.55
N ASP A 254 25.99 -23.72 31.87
CA ASP A 254 24.88 -23.89 32.83
C ASP A 254 23.51 -23.49 32.25
N GLU A 255 22.46 -24.27 32.56
CA GLU A 255 21.09 -24.04 32.09
C GLU A 255 20.70 -22.55 32.25
N PRO A 256 20.49 -21.81 31.15
CA PRO A 256 20.19 -20.39 31.24
C PRO A 256 18.84 -20.19 31.92
N VAL A 257 18.77 -19.21 32.83
CA VAL A 257 17.51 -18.84 33.50
C VAL A 257 16.45 -18.51 32.43
N GLU A 258 15.18 -18.87 32.66
CA GLU A 258 14.08 -18.70 31.69
C GLU A 258 13.99 -17.27 31.11
N ALA A 259 14.31 -16.26 31.91
CA ALA A 259 14.39 -14.87 31.48
C ALA A 259 15.53 -14.60 30.49
N ASP A 260 16.69 -15.25 30.65
CA ASP A 260 17.82 -15.15 29.72
C ASP A 260 17.46 -15.83 28.39
N LEU A 261 16.80 -17.00 28.42
CA LEU A 261 16.34 -17.69 27.21
C LEU A 261 15.37 -16.85 26.39
N ARG A 262 14.40 -16.18 27.02
CA ARG A 262 13.46 -15.29 26.33
C ARG A 262 14.17 -14.11 25.65
N TRP A 263 15.15 -13.52 26.33
CA TRP A 263 15.90 -12.39 25.77
C TRP A 263 16.84 -12.77 24.64
N ILE A 264 17.50 -13.93 24.75
CA ILE A 264 18.30 -14.52 23.67
C ILE A 264 17.41 -14.76 22.44
N ARG A 265 16.22 -15.35 22.63
CA ARG A 265 15.24 -15.55 21.55
C ARG A 265 14.81 -14.24 20.91
N ALA A 266 14.52 -13.20 21.71
CA ALA A 266 14.11 -11.90 21.20
C ALA A 266 15.21 -11.22 20.37
N HIS A 267 16.46 -11.23 20.83
CA HIS A 267 17.58 -10.68 20.07
C HIS A 267 17.83 -11.45 18.77
N LYS A 268 17.73 -12.78 18.81
CA LYS A 268 17.83 -13.63 17.62
C LYS A 268 16.71 -13.34 16.61
N SER A 269 15.46 -13.27 17.06
CA SER A 269 14.32 -12.91 16.20
C SER A 269 14.47 -11.51 15.62
N PHE A 270 14.93 -10.53 16.40
CA PHE A 270 15.18 -9.17 15.92
C PHE A 270 16.28 -9.13 14.85
N ALA A 271 17.40 -9.82 15.08
CA ALA A 271 18.49 -9.92 14.09
C ALA A 271 18.01 -10.61 12.81
N LYS A 272 17.27 -11.72 12.93
CA LYS A 272 16.75 -12.46 11.77
C LYS A 272 15.72 -11.65 10.99
N LEU A 273 14.88 -10.89 11.69
CA LEU A 273 13.91 -10.00 11.06
C LEU A 273 14.62 -8.88 10.29
N LYS A 274 15.69 -8.30 10.82
CA LYS A 274 16.51 -7.31 10.11
C LYS A 274 17.19 -7.89 8.88
N GLU A 275 17.71 -9.11 8.97
CA GLU A 275 18.28 -9.84 7.83
C GLU A 275 17.22 -10.04 6.73
N LYS A 276 16.01 -10.49 7.10
CA LYS A 276 14.89 -10.68 6.16
C LYS A 276 14.40 -9.36 5.55
N VAL A 277 14.39 -8.27 6.33
CA VAL A 277 14.08 -6.91 5.86
C VAL A 277 15.14 -6.40 4.87
N ALA A 278 16.42 -6.71 5.10
CA ALA A 278 17.50 -6.36 4.18
C ALA A 278 17.47 -7.19 2.89
N ALA A 279 17.11 -8.47 3.00
CA ALA A 279 17.07 -9.42 1.91
C ALA A 279 15.76 -9.40 1.11
N THR A 280 14.79 -8.54 1.45
CA THR A 280 13.42 -8.55 0.90
C THR A 280 13.44 -8.79 -0.61
N PRO A 281 12.93 -9.95 -1.06
CA PRO A 281 13.02 -10.31 -2.46
C PRO A 281 12.01 -9.53 -3.30
N ILE A 282 12.24 -9.52 -4.60
CA ILE A 282 11.23 -9.10 -5.57
C ILE A 282 10.10 -10.13 -5.52
N LEU A 283 8.88 -9.68 -5.20
CA LEU A 283 7.69 -10.52 -5.31
C LEU A 283 7.26 -10.55 -6.77
N ARG A 284 7.49 -11.69 -7.44
CA ARG A 284 7.15 -11.89 -8.85
C ARG A 284 5.64 -11.92 -9.04
N HIS A 285 5.22 -11.45 -10.21
CA HIS A 285 3.85 -11.56 -10.65
C HIS A 285 3.48 -13.02 -10.91
N PHE A 286 2.26 -13.40 -10.52
CA PHE A 286 1.79 -14.77 -10.69
C PHE A 286 1.60 -15.10 -12.17
N GLN A 287 2.22 -16.18 -12.64
CA GLN A 287 2.07 -16.68 -14.02
C GLN A 287 1.25 -17.97 -14.03
N PRO A 288 0.04 -17.99 -14.63
CA PRO A 288 -0.81 -19.18 -14.64
C PRO A 288 -0.20 -20.39 -15.36
N GLU A 289 0.78 -20.18 -16.25
CA GLU A 289 1.45 -21.26 -16.97
C GLU A 289 2.50 -21.99 -16.14
N LEU A 290 2.97 -21.39 -15.04
CA LEU A 290 4.02 -21.95 -14.18
C LEU A 290 3.42 -22.70 -13.00
N GLN A 291 4.10 -23.77 -12.58
CA GLN A 291 3.65 -24.56 -11.43
C GLN A 291 3.84 -23.79 -10.12
N PRO A 292 2.78 -23.55 -9.34
CA PRO A 292 2.91 -22.95 -8.01
C PRO A 292 3.42 -23.96 -7.00
N VAL A 293 4.34 -23.53 -6.14
CA VAL A 293 4.85 -24.27 -4.98
C VAL A 293 4.53 -23.46 -3.74
N VAL A 294 3.79 -24.05 -2.80
CA VAL A 294 3.52 -23.41 -1.50
C VAL A 294 4.40 -24.04 -0.45
N VAL A 295 5.24 -23.23 0.19
CA VAL A 295 6.05 -23.63 1.34
C VAL A 295 5.33 -23.13 2.58
N VAL A 296 5.03 -24.04 3.51
CA VAL A 296 4.40 -23.68 4.78
C VAL A 296 5.35 -23.88 5.93
N TYR A 297 5.21 -23.00 6.91
CA TYR A 297 5.91 -23.08 8.18
C TYR A 297 4.92 -22.82 9.31
N ALA A 298 5.03 -23.60 10.37
CA ALA A 298 4.23 -23.44 11.56
C ALA A 298 5.13 -23.57 12.80
N ASN A 299 4.84 -22.78 13.82
CA ASN A 299 5.37 -22.99 15.15
C ASN A 299 4.22 -22.94 16.17
N ASP A 300 4.56 -22.94 17.46
CA ASP A 300 3.55 -22.99 18.51
C ASP A 300 2.62 -21.77 18.56
N TRP A 301 3.05 -20.64 17.99
CA TRP A 301 2.41 -19.34 18.16
C TRP A 301 1.92 -18.69 16.86
N ALA A 302 2.45 -19.11 15.72
CA ALA A 302 2.24 -18.48 14.44
C ALA A 302 2.41 -19.46 13.27
N ILE A 303 1.83 -19.08 12.15
CA ILE A 303 1.86 -19.81 10.88
C ILE A 303 2.28 -18.86 9.77
N SER A 304 2.95 -19.42 8.77
CA SER A 304 3.47 -18.72 7.60
C SER A 304 3.35 -19.61 6.37
N ALA A 305 3.13 -18.99 5.23
CA ALA A 305 3.06 -19.62 3.93
C ALA A 305 3.71 -18.69 2.89
N ALA A 306 4.53 -19.26 2.03
CA ALA A 306 5.14 -18.59 0.89
C ALA A 306 4.70 -19.28 -0.39
N LEU A 307 4.11 -18.52 -1.32
CA LEU A 307 3.87 -18.97 -2.68
C LEU A 307 5.10 -18.64 -3.52
N MET A 308 5.66 -19.67 -4.14
CA MET A 308 6.82 -19.60 -5.01
C MET A 308 6.45 -20.12 -6.41
N GLN A 309 7.08 -19.56 -7.43
CA GLN A 309 7.05 -20.09 -8.80
C GLN A 309 8.47 -20.21 -9.34
N GLU A 310 8.73 -21.27 -10.12
CA GLU A 310 10.01 -21.46 -10.78
C GLU A 310 10.09 -20.59 -12.03
N HIS A 311 10.94 -19.56 -12.01
CA HIS A 311 11.30 -18.78 -13.19
C HIS A 311 12.79 -18.99 -13.47
N ASP A 312 13.15 -19.31 -14.72
CA ASP A 312 14.54 -19.45 -15.14
C ASP A 312 15.37 -20.42 -14.26
N ALA A 313 14.77 -21.55 -13.85
CA ALA A 313 15.34 -22.56 -12.96
C ALA A 313 15.61 -22.10 -11.50
N VAL A 314 15.01 -20.97 -11.09
CA VAL A 314 15.09 -20.45 -9.71
C VAL A 314 13.68 -20.23 -9.17
N PHE A 315 13.44 -20.63 -7.93
CA PHE A 315 12.19 -20.34 -7.25
C PHE A 315 12.18 -18.89 -6.78
N HIS A 316 11.19 -18.13 -7.28
CA HIS A 316 10.94 -16.78 -6.84
C HIS A 316 9.62 -16.68 -6.06
N PRO A 317 9.59 -15.86 -5.00
CA PRO A 317 8.38 -15.63 -4.24
C PRO A 317 7.40 -14.77 -5.03
N VAL A 318 6.13 -15.16 -4.99
CA VAL A 318 4.99 -14.40 -5.51
C VAL A 318 4.29 -13.68 -4.35
N MET A 319 4.11 -14.38 -3.23
CA MET A 319 3.40 -13.86 -2.07
C MET A 319 3.89 -14.50 -0.78
N PHE A 320 3.98 -13.71 0.29
CA PHE A 320 4.11 -14.19 1.66
C PHE A 320 2.84 -13.89 2.45
N ALA A 321 2.37 -14.87 3.20
CA ALA A 321 1.27 -14.72 4.12
C ALA A 321 1.68 -15.29 5.48
N SER A 322 1.56 -14.51 6.54
CA SER A 322 1.85 -15.00 7.88
C SER A 322 0.91 -14.37 8.90
N ARG A 323 0.56 -15.13 9.93
CA ARG A 323 -0.25 -14.63 11.04
C ARG A 323 0.01 -15.38 12.33
N THR A 324 -0.27 -14.72 13.44
CA THR A 324 -0.31 -15.36 14.76
C THR A 324 -1.55 -16.25 14.89
N LEU A 325 -1.40 -17.34 15.63
CA LEU A 325 -2.48 -18.28 15.93
C LEU A 325 -3.45 -17.68 16.96
N LYS A 326 -4.74 -17.99 16.79
CA LYS A 326 -5.78 -17.64 17.77
C LYS A 326 -5.74 -18.60 18.95
N SER A 327 -6.33 -18.20 20.08
CA SER A 327 -6.31 -18.98 21.33
C SER A 327 -6.80 -20.43 21.18
N ASN A 328 -7.77 -20.67 20.29
CA ASN A 328 -8.27 -22.01 19.98
C ASN A 328 -7.32 -22.82 19.07
N GLU A 329 -6.57 -22.15 18.19
CA GLU A 329 -5.63 -22.75 17.24
C GLU A 329 -4.28 -23.09 17.89
N LEU A 330 -3.95 -22.50 19.04
CA LEU A 330 -2.72 -22.79 19.79
C LEU A 330 -2.63 -24.27 20.20
N ASN A 331 -3.77 -24.90 20.48
CA ASN A 331 -3.86 -26.29 20.93
C ASN A 331 -3.71 -27.32 19.80
N TYR A 332 -3.66 -26.86 18.54
CA TYR A 332 -3.51 -27.76 17.40
C TYR A 332 -2.14 -28.43 17.38
N GLY A 333 -2.09 -29.64 16.85
CA GLY A 333 -0.83 -30.30 16.54
C GLY A 333 -0.06 -29.56 15.44
N ILE A 334 1.25 -29.80 15.32
CA ILE A 334 2.07 -29.14 14.30
C ILE A 334 1.53 -29.36 12.87
N VAL A 335 1.10 -30.59 12.57
CA VAL A 335 0.53 -30.95 11.26
C VAL A 335 -0.79 -30.21 11.00
N GLU A 336 -1.64 -30.06 12.02
CA GLU A 336 -2.88 -29.30 11.91
C GLU A 336 -2.61 -27.81 11.69
N LYS A 337 -1.55 -27.27 12.31
CA LYS A 337 -1.10 -25.88 12.11
C LYS A 337 -0.54 -25.66 10.70
N GLU A 338 0.19 -26.62 10.13
CA GLU A 338 0.66 -26.57 8.74
C GLU A 338 -0.52 -26.61 7.75
N VAL A 339 -1.51 -27.47 7.99
CA VAL A 339 -2.74 -27.51 7.20
C VAL A 339 -3.51 -26.19 7.34
N LEU A 340 -3.57 -25.61 8.54
CA LEU A 340 -4.17 -24.30 8.77
C LEU A 340 -3.41 -23.20 8.01
N ALA A 341 -2.08 -23.27 7.92
CA ALA A 341 -1.27 -22.35 7.12
C ALA A 341 -1.68 -22.40 5.64
N LEU A 342 -1.86 -23.61 5.08
CA LEU A 342 -2.37 -23.80 3.72
C LEU A 342 -3.78 -23.21 3.53
N PHE A 343 -4.70 -23.45 4.48
CA PHE A 343 -6.06 -22.90 4.40
C PHE A 343 -6.09 -21.38 4.47
N VAL A 344 -5.30 -20.79 5.36
CA VAL A 344 -5.21 -19.34 5.51
C VAL A 344 -4.65 -18.71 4.25
N PHE A 345 -3.62 -19.33 3.67
CA PHE A 345 -3.07 -18.94 2.37
C PHE A 345 -4.15 -19.01 1.27
N TRP A 346 -4.84 -20.15 1.16
CA TRP A 346 -5.91 -20.36 0.16
C TRP A 346 -7.07 -19.36 0.29
N ILE A 347 -7.47 -19.00 1.50
CA ILE A 347 -8.56 -18.02 1.72
C ILE A 347 -8.11 -16.62 1.30
N TRP A 348 -6.87 -16.24 1.58
CA TRP A 348 -6.29 -14.98 1.11
C TRP A 348 -6.20 -14.92 -0.41
N ASP A 349 -5.74 -16.00 -1.03
CA ASP A 349 -5.63 -16.12 -2.49
C ASP A 349 -7.00 -16.09 -3.17
N ILE A 350 -8.00 -16.85 -2.69
CA ILE A 350 -9.38 -16.82 -3.23
C ILE A 350 -9.96 -15.41 -3.15
N THR A 351 -9.71 -14.64 -2.09
CA THR A 351 -10.27 -13.29 -1.98
C THR A 351 -9.69 -12.37 -3.06
N CYS A 352 -8.39 -12.44 -3.34
CA CYS A 352 -7.76 -11.71 -4.44
C CYS A 352 -8.16 -12.26 -5.83
N TRP A 353 -8.31 -13.59 -5.98
CA TRP A 353 -8.69 -14.24 -7.24
C TRP A 353 -10.16 -14.05 -7.63
N TRP A 354 -11.08 -14.06 -6.66
CA TRP A 354 -12.50 -13.91 -6.93
C TRP A 354 -12.84 -12.48 -7.37
N ASP A 355 -12.11 -11.49 -6.86
CA ASP A 355 -12.29 -10.09 -7.28
C ASP A 355 -11.68 -9.80 -8.67
N ALA A 356 -10.63 -10.55 -9.06
CA ALA A 356 -10.09 -10.52 -10.42
C ALA A 356 -11.03 -11.19 -11.46
N ARG A 357 -11.78 -12.22 -11.07
CA ARG A 357 -12.73 -12.92 -11.97
C ARG A 357 -14.13 -12.30 -12.04
N SER A 358 -14.58 -11.59 -11.01
CA SER A 358 -15.92 -11.00 -10.95
C SER A 358 -16.16 -9.93 -12.04
N LYS A 359 -15.09 -9.35 -12.60
CA LYS A 359 -15.13 -8.39 -13.72
C LYS A 359 -15.14 -9.02 -15.12
N CYS A 360 -15.02 -10.34 -15.24
CA CYS A 360 -14.86 -11.03 -16.54
C CYS A 360 -16.07 -11.86 -17.01
N TRP A 361 -17.22 -11.86 -16.32
CA TRP A 361 -18.41 -12.56 -16.80
C TRP A 361 -19.55 -11.58 -17.13
N PRO A 362 -19.91 -11.36 -18.41
CA PRO A 362 -21.23 -10.85 -18.72
C PRO A 362 -22.23 -11.90 -18.26
N ALA A 363 -23.15 -11.52 -17.36
CA ALA A 363 -24.24 -12.38 -16.92
C ALA A 363 -25.17 -12.70 -18.10
N THR A 364 -24.80 -13.67 -18.94
CA THR A 364 -25.74 -14.39 -19.78
C THR A 364 -26.41 -15.45 -18.91
N ARG A 365 -27.57 -15.07 -18.36
CA ARG A 365 -28.52 -16.06 -17.84
C ARG A 365 -29.18 -16.78 -19.03
N PRO A 366 -29.35 -18.12 -18.98
CA PRO A 366 -30.22 -18.82 -19.91
C PRO A 366 -31.70 -18.43 -19.74
#